data_AF-A0A4D6LB13-F1
#
_entry.id   AF-A0A4D6LB13-F1
#
_cell.length_a   1.000
_cell.length_b   1.000
_cell.length_c   1.000
_cell.angle_alpha   90.00
_cell.angle_beta   90.00
_cell.angle_gamma   90.00
#
_symmetry.space_group_name_H-M   'P 1'
#
loop_
_entity.id
_entity.type
_entity.pdbx_description
1 polymer ?
#
loop_
_entity_poly.entity_id
_entity_poly.type
_entity_poly.pdbx_seq_one_letter_code
_entity_poly.pdbx_strand_id
1 'polypeptide(L)'
;MPVLETLGGALFGAVLQVLFDKLNSHQVLGFFRGRNLDEKLLKRLKRKLMDVNAVIDDAEQKQFSDSLVKEWLGEVRDVLYDAEDLLEQIHYEFFKSELEAEFHTRASKVRNFESKMIEVLDDLESLLSQKVVQDF
;
A
#
# COMPACT_ATOMS: atom_id res chain seq x y z
N MET A 1 1.54 20.70 -0.15
CA MET A 1 0.93 20.67 -1.48
C MET A 1 0.71 19.21 -1.82
N PRO A 2 -0.51 18.73 -2.10
CA PRO A 2 -0.66 17.37 -2.62
C PRO A 2 -0.07 17.32 -4.03
N VAL A 3 0.65 16.24 -4.33
CA VAL A 3 1.47 16.01 -5.53
C VAL A 3 0.61 15.74 -6.79
N LEU A 4 -0.65 16.20 -6.81
CA LEU A 4 -1.68 15.70 -7.72
C LEU A 4 -1.93 16.60 -8.94
N GLU A 5 -0.86 17.05 -9.58
CA GLU A 5 -0.93 17.65 -10.93
C GLU A 5 0.20 17.10 -11.82
N THR A 6 0.07 15.86 -12.30
CA THR A 6 0.83 15.42 -13.48
C THR A 6 -0.09 14.71 -14.47
N LEU A 7 -0.28 15.37 -15.61
CA LEU A 7 -1.00 14.87 -16.77
C LEU A 7 -0.05 13.98 -17.59
N GLY A 8 -0.39 12.69 -17.72
CA GLY A 8 0.26 11.75 -18.63
C GLY A 8 0.89 10.55 -17.92
N GLY A 9 0.12 9.48 -17.73
CA GLY A 9 0.59 8.10 -17.49
C GLY A 9 1.65 7.88 -16.40
N ALA A 10 1.74 8.75 -15.39
CA ALA A 10 2.74 8.66 -14.32
C ALA A 10 2.10 8.71 -12.93
N LEU A 11 0.77 8.61 -12.85
CA LEU A 11 0.04 8.75 -11.59
C LEU A 11 0.32 7.57 -10.67
N PHE A 12 0.18 6.34 -11.18
CA PHE A 12 0.36 5.15 -10.36
C PHE A 12 1.82 4.95 -9.95
N GLY A 13 2.78 5.18 -10.84
CA GLY A 13 4.20 5.13 -10.51
C GLY A 13 4.58 6.10 -9.38
N ALA A 14 4.05 7.33 -9.41
CA ALA A 14 4.29 8.31 -8.34
C ALA A 14 3.68 7.86 -7.00
N VAL A 15 2.44 7.36 -7.00
CA VAL A 15 1.79 6.83 -5.79
C VAL A 15 2.56 5.64 -5.23
N LEU A 16 2.97 4.69 -6.08
CA LEU A 16 3.77 3.53 -5.68
C LEU A 16 5.11 3.96 -5.07
N GLN A 17 5.76 4.99 -5.61
CA GLN A 17 6.98 5.54 -5.04
C GLN A 17 6.75 6.09 -3.62
N VAL A 18 5.67 6.84 -3.40
CA VAL A 18 5.30 7.35 -2.07
C VAL A 18 5.07 6.19 -1.08
N LEU A 19 4.39 5.13 -1.52
CA LEU A 19 4.18 3.94 -0.69
C LEU A 19 5.50 3.24 -0.36
N PHE A 20 6.43 3.11 -1.32
CA PHE A 20 7.75 2.53 -1.06
C PHE A 20 8.54 3.38 -0.06
N ASP A 21 8.51 4.70 -0.18
CA ASP A 21 9.20 5.60 0.75
C ASP A 21 8.61 5.49 2.16
N LYS A 22 7.27 5.45 2.28
CA LYS A 22 6.57 5.20 3.55
C LYS A 22 6.94 3.84 4.15
N LEU A 23 6.99 2.76 3.35
CA LEU A 23 7.37 1.42 3.81
C LEU A 23 8.82 1.33 4.30
N ASN A 24 9.72 2.10 3.71
CA ASN A 24 11.13 2.15 4.12
C ASN A 24 11.38 3.18 5.24
N SER A 25 10.36 3.90 5.66
CA SER A 25 10.47 4.97 6.66
C SER A 25 10.83 4.44 8.04
N HIS A 26 11.57 5.24 8.81
CA HIS A 26 11.95 4.87 10.17
C HIS A 26 10.73 4.71 11.09
N GLN A 27 9.65 5.43 10.81
CA GLN A 27 8.40 5.42 11.57
C GLN A 27 7.68 4.08 11.40
N VAL A 28 7.50 3.61 10.16
CA VAL A 28 6.82 2.32 9.90
C VAL A 28 7.66 1.16 10.45
N LEU A 29 8.97 1.16 10.18
CA LEU A 29 9.88 0.13 10.70
C LEU A 29 9.96 0.16 12.24
N GLY A 30 10.04 1.36 12.82
CA GLY A 30 10.07 1.59 14.26
C GLY A 30 8.78 1.15 14.94
N PHE A 31 7.62 1.40 14.32
CA PHE A 31 6.32 0.95 14.81
C PHE A 31 6.24 -0.58 14.86
N PHE A 32 6.64 -1.27 13.79
CA PHE A 32 6.64 -2.73 13.73
C PHE A 32 7.53 -3.34 14.82
N ARG A 33 8.76 -2.82 14.97
CA ARG A 33 9.68 -3.27 16.04
C ARG A 33 9.15 -2.96 17.43
N GLY A 34 8.68 -1.74 17.65
CA GLY A 34 8.18 -1.27 18.95
C GLY A 34 6.88 -1.95 19.40
N ARG A 35 6.14 -2.55 18.47
CA ARG A 35 4.91 -3.32 18.72
C ARG A 35 5.08 -4.83 18.57
N ASN A 36 6.29 -5.31 18.25
CA ASN A 36 6.59 -6.73 17.99
C ASN A 36 5.68 -7.36 16.92
N LEU A 37 5.41 -6.60 15.85
CA LEU A 37 4.66 -7.07 14.68
C LEU A 37 5.56 -7.89 13.74
N ASP A 38 4.97 -8.80 12.97
CA ASP A 38 5.73 -9.61 12.02
C ASP A 38 6.22 -8.76 10.82
N GLU A 39 7.53 -8.46 10.78
CA GLU A 39 8.18 -7.76 9.66
C GLU A 39 8.02 -8.49 8.31
N LYS A 40 7.65 -9.79 8.31
CA LYS A 40 7.31 -10.50 7.08
C LYS A 40 6.09 -9.90 6.39
N LEU A 41 5.14 -9.32 7.13
CA LEU A 41 3.97 -8.66 6.54
C LEU A 41 4.39 -7.44 5.71
N LEU A 42 5.26 -6.58 6.26
CA LEU A 42 5.83 -5.45 5.50
C LEU A 42 6.59 -5.90 4.26
N LYS A 43 7.40 -6.97 4.38
CA LYS A 43 8.15 -7.52 3.24
C LYS A 43 7.23 -8.08 2.16
N ARG A 44 6.13 -8.73 2.54
CA ARG A 44 5.11 -9.23 1.61
C ARG A 44 4.41 -8.07 0.91
N LEU A 45 4.02 -7.03 1.64
CA LEU A 45 3.33 -5.87 1.08
C LEU A 45 4.22 -5.16 0.06
N LYS A 46 5.48 -4.90 0.44
CA LYS A 46 6.48 -4.33 -0.48
C LYS A 46 6.64 -5.17 -1.75
N ARG A 47 6.66 -6.51 -1.63
CA ARG A 47 6.77 -7.40 -2.80
C ARG A 47 5.58 -7.27 -3.72
N LYS A 48 4.35 -7.36 -3.19
CA LYS A 48 3.13 -7.27 -4.00
C LYS A 48 3.01 -5.90 -4.69
N LEU A 49 3.38 -4.81 -4.02
CA LEU A 49 3.44 -3.49 -4.65
C LEU A 49 4.50 -3.40 -5.76
N MET A 50 5.64 -4.09 -5.64
CA MET A 50 6.60 -4.21 -6.74
C MET A 50 6.05 -5.02 -7.91
N ASP A 51 5.31 -6.09 -7.64
CA ASP A 51 4.66 -6.91 -8.67
C ASP A 51 3.62 -6.06 -9.44
N VAL A 52 2.84 -5.22 -8.75
CA VAL A 52 1.94 -4.24 -9.39
C VAL A 52 2.73 -3.22 -10.22
N ASN A 53 3.79 -2.65 -9.65
CA ASN A 53 4.64 -1.67 -10.36
C ASN A 53 5.26 -2.24 -11.64
N ALA A 54 5.47 -3.55 -11.72
CA ALA A 54 6.05 -4.19 -12.91
C ALA A 54 5.09 -4.22 -14.10
N VAL A 55 3.78 -4.17 -13.88
CA VAL A 55 2.75 -4.25 -14.94
C VAL A 55 2.01 -2.93 -15.15
N ILE A 56 2.24 -1.94 -14.29
CA ILE A 56 1.40 -0.73 -14.22
C ILE A 56 1.56 0.18 -15.44
N ASP A 57 2.78 0.30 -15.97
CA ASP A 57 3.07 1.12 -17.14
C ASP A 57 2.33 0.57 -18.37
N ASP A 58 2.37 -0.75 -18.57
CA ASP A 58 1.69 -1.42 -19.68
C ASP A 58 0.16 -1.33 -19.54
N ALA A 59 -0.35 -1.47 -18.31
CA ALA A 59 -1.75 -1.28 -18.02
C ALA A 59 -2.22 0.15 -18.30
N GLU A 60 -1.45 1.17 -17.88
CA GLU A 60 -1.76 2.58 -18.13
C GLU A 60 -1.82 2.92 -19.63
N GLN A 61 -1.02 2.26 -20.48
CA GLN A 61 -1.12 2.42 -21.94
C GLN A 61 -2.35 1.69 -22.51
N LYS A 62 -2.62 0.46 -22.04
CA LYS A 62 -3.72 -0.38 -22.54
C LYS A 62 -5.11 0.13 -22.10
N GLN A 63 -5.21 0.96 -21.05
CA GLN A 63 -6.48 1.48 -20.51
C GLN A 63 -7.34 2.25 -21.53
N PHE A 64 -6.72 2.82 -22.57
CA PHE A 64 -7.42 3.60 -23.60
C PHE A 64 -8.09 2.72 -24.66
N SER A 65 -7.64 1.47 -24.79
CA SER A 65 -8.13 0.50 -25.79
C SER A 65 -8.86 -0.70 -25.18
N ASP A 66 -8.62 -0.98 -23.90
CA ASP A 66 -9.18 -2.14 -23.20
C ASP A 66 -9.93 -1.68 -21.93
N SER A 67 -11.25 -1.86 -21.93
CA SER A 67 -12.11 -1.49 -20.81
C SER A 67 -11.87 -2.35 -19.56
N LEU A 68 -11.46 -3.61 -19.72
CA LEU A 68 -11.15 -4.49 -18.59
C LEU A 68 -9.87 -4.03 -17.89
N VAL A 69 -8.86 -3.61 -18.65
CA VAL A 69 -7.65 -3.00 -18.09
C VAL A 69 -7.97 -1.71 -17.35
N LYS A 70 -8.86 -0.88 -17.89
CA LYS A 70 -9.30 0.35 -17.23
C LYS A 70 -10.04 0.08 -15.92
N GLU A 71 -10.89 -0.94 -15.88
CA GLU A 71 -11.60 -1.37 -14.66
C GLU A 71 -10.61 -1.90 -13.62
N TRP A 72 -9.68 -2.78 -14.03
CA TRP A 72 -8.61 -3.30 -13.19
C TRP A 72 -7.74 -2.20 -12.58
N LEU A 73 -7.33 -1.19 -13.36
CA LEU A 73 -6.61 -0.02 -12.84
C LEU A 73 -7.44 0.76 -11.81
N GLY A 74 -8.77 0.76 -11.96
CA GLY A 74 -9.69 1.28 -10.97
C GLY A 74 -9.56 0.56 -9.63
N GLU A 75 -9.61 -0.76 -9.65
CA GLU A 75 -9.46 -1.58 -8.44
C GLU A 75 -8.06 -1.47 -7.83
N VAL A 76 -7.00 -1.46 -8.66
CA VAL A 76 -5.63 -1.22 -8.20
C VAL A 76 -5.54 0.10 -7.45
N ARG A 77 -6.11 1.17 -8.00
CA ARG A 77 -6.08 2.48 -7.36
C ARG A 77 -6.73 2.44 -5.98
N ASP A 78 -7.87 1.77 -5.86
CA ASP A 78 -8.61 1.68 -4.61
C ASP A 78 -7.77 0.94 -3.54
N VAL A 79 -7.12 -0.17 -3.91
CA VAL A 79 -6.21 -0.90 -3.00
C VAL A 79 -4.94 -0.11 -2.65
N LEU A 80 -4.40 0.69 -3.57
CA LEU A 80 -3.29 1.60 -3.26
C LEU A 80 -3.68 2.69 -2.25
N TYR A 81 -4.92 3.18 -2.31
CA TYR A 81 -5.43 4.10 -1.29
C TYR A 81 -5.57 3.43 0.07
N ASP A 82 -6.08 2.19 0.12
CA ASP A 82 -6.16 1.45 1.38
C ASP A 82 -4.77 1.19 1.99
N ALA A 83 -3.78 0.90 1.14
CA ALA A 83 -2.38 0.78 1.57
C ALA A 83 -1.81 2.10 2.08
N GLU A 84 -2.11 3.22 1.42
CA GLU A 84 -1.70 4.56 1.84
C GLU A 84 -2.29 4.91 3.21
N ASP A 85 -3.60 4.77 3.37
CA ASP A 85 -4.33 5.05 4.61
C ASP A 85 -3.79 4.22 5.78
N LEU A 86 -3.49 2.94 5.53
CA LEU A 86 -2.89 2.06 6.53
C LEU A 86 -1.52 2.57 6.99
N LEU A 87 -0.65 2.97 6.06
CA LEU A 87 0.70 3.47 6.37
C LEU A 87 0.65 4.83 7.07
N GLU A 88 -0.30 5.69 6.70
CA GLU A 88 -0.53 6.97 7.39
C GLU A 88 -1.05 6.76 8.81
N GLN A 89 -1.95 5.79 9.01
CA GLN A 89 -2.43 5.43 10.34
C GLN A 89 -1.30 4.93 11.24
N ILE A 90 -0.40 4.11 10.70
CA ILE A 90 0.82 3.66 11.41
C ILE A 90 1.71 4.86 11.78
N HIS A 91 1.94 5.76 10.82
CA HIS A 91 2.75 6.96 11.02
C HIS A 91 2.18 7.85 12.15
N TYR A 92 0.87 8.08 12.13
CA TYR A 92 0.17 8.83 13.17
C TYR A 92 0.27 8.16 14.54
N GLU A 93 0.03 6.84 14.65
CA GLU A 93 0.10 6.13 15.92
C GLU A 93 1.53 6.00 16.45
N PHE A 94 2.54 5.97 15.58
CA PHE A 94 3.96 6.04 15.98
C PHE A 94 4.25 7.35 16.72
N PHE A 95 3.94 8.49 16.09
CA PHE A 95 4.15 9.80 16.71
C PHE A 95 3.31 10.02 17.96
N LYS A 96 2.06 9.58 17.94
CA LYS A 96 1.20 9.62 19.12
C LYS A 96 1.84 8.87 20.29
N SER A 97 2.40 7.69 20.04
CA SER A 97 3.06 6.91 21.08
C SER A 97 4.37 7.51 21.60
N GLU A 98 5.09 8.25 20.75
CA GLU A 98 6.29 9.00 21.13
C GLU A 98 5.95 10.22 22.00
N LEU A 99 4.82 10.87 21.73
CA LEU A 99 4.32 12.02 22.49
C LEU A 99 3.64 11.62 23.81
N GLU A 100 2.95 10.49 23.87
CA GLU A 100 2.10 10.14 25.03
C GLU A 100 2.80 9.34 26.13
N ALA A 101 3.95 8.69 25.90
CA ALA A 101 4.79 7.91 26.85
C ALA A 101 4.12 6.89 27.81
N GLU A 102 2.82 6.93 28.09
CA GLU A 102 2.14 6.09 29.07
C GLU A 102 0.69 5.82 28.62
N PHE A 103 0.18 4.66 29.03
CA PHE A 103 -1.21 4.16 29.01
C PHE A 103 -1.63 3.06 28.02
N HIS A 104 -2.33 2.10 28.63
CA HIS A 104 -2.72 0.79 28.16
C HIS A 104 -3.81 0.86 27.08
N THR A 105 -3.46 0.60 25.82
CA THR A 105 -4.37 0.06 24.78
C THR A 105 -3.54 -0.51 23.60
N ARG A 106 -2.58 -1.39 23.90
CA ARG A 106 -1.60 -1.85 22.89
C ARG A 106 -2.07 -3.05 22.05
N ALA A 107 -2.72 -4.05 22.65
CA ALA A 107 -2.99 -5.33 21.99
C ALA A 107 -4.15 -5.30 20.97
N SER A 108 -5.26 -4.63 21.27
CA SER A 108 -6.42 -4.54 20.36
C SER A 108 -6.12 -3.70 19.11
N LYS A 109 -5.36 -2.61 19.26
CA LYS A 109 -4.89 -1.79 18.13
C LYS A 109 -3.93 -2.54 17.23
N VAL A 110 -3.00 -3.32 17.79
CA VAL A 110 -2.05 -4.16 17.04
C VAL A 110 -2.79 -5.17 16.15
N ARG A 111 -3.76 -5.90 16.70
CA ARG A 111 -4.58 -6.84 15.91
C ARG A 111 -5.31 -6.16 14.76
N ASN A 112 -5.78 -4.92 14.95
CA ASN A 112 -6.45 -4.16 13.89
C ASN A 112 -5.49 -3.83 12.72
N PHE A 113 -4.23 -3.49 13.00
CA PHE A 113 -3.24 -3.21 11.96
C PHE A 113 -2.85 -4.47 11.17
N GLU A 114 -2.63 -5.59 11.85
CA GLU A 114 -2.32 -6.86 11.19
C GLU A 114 -3.47 -7.31 10.28
N SER A 115 -4.72 -7.22 10.77
CA SER A 115 -5.90 -7.54 9.96
C SER A 115 -6.00 -6.69 8.70
N LYS A 116 -5.89 -5.36 8.81
CA LYS A 116 -5.94 -4.47 7.64
C LYS A 116 -4.79 -4.72 6.65
N MET A 117 -3.60 -5.01 7.16
CA MET A 117 -2.47 -5.33 6.27
C MET A 117 -2.68 -6.64 5.53
N ILE A 118 -3.31 -7.64 6.17
CA ILE A 118 -3.68 -8.89 5.52
C ILE A 118 -4.75 -8.64 4.46
N GLU A 119 -5.77 -7.83 4.74
CA GLU A 119 -6.80 -7.45 3.77
C GLU A 119 -6.20 -6.82 2.51
N VAL A 120 -5.37 -5.79 2.66
CA VAL A 120 -4.65 -5.17 1.53
C VAL A 120 -3.79 -6.18 0.76
N LEU A 121 -3.13 -7.11 1.47
CA LEU A 121 -2.33 -8.15 0.84
C LEU A 121 -3.17 -9.13 0.01
N ASP A 122 -4.32 -9.52 0.54
CA ASP A 122 -5.25 -10.44 -0.11
C ASP A 122 -5.89 -9.78 -1.34
N ASP A 123 -6.21 -8.49 -1.26
CA ASP A 123 -6.73 -7.72 -2.40
C ASP A 123 -5.67 -7.55 -3.50
N LEU A 124 -4.43 -7.20 -3.15
CA LEU A 124 -3.31 -7.16 -4.10
C LEU A 124 -3.07 -8.53 -4.75
N GLU A 125 -3.17 -9.61 -3.98
CA GLU A 125 -3.02 -10.97 -4.49
C GLU A 125 -4.16 -11.36 -5.45
N SER A 126 -5.39 -10.99 -5.13
CA SER A 126 -6.55 -11.16 -5.99
C SER A 126 -6.35 -10.43 -7.32
N LEU A 127 -5.95 -9.14 -7.26
CA LEU A 127 -5.71 -8.31 -8.44
C LEU A 127 -4.63 -8.88 -9.35
N LEU A 128 -3.49 -9.29 -8.79
CA LEU A 128 -2.36 -9.86 -9.55
C LEU A 128 -2.68 -11.24 -10.15
N SER A 129 -3.66 -11.95 -9.58
CA SER A 129 -4.12 -13.24 -10.07
C SER A 129 -5.17 -13.12 -11.18
N GLN A 130 -5.69 -11.91 -11.45
CA GLN A 130 -6.67 -11.72 -12.53
C GLN A 130 -6.04 -11.98 -13.90
N LYS A 131 -6.81 -12.59 -14.80
CA LYS A 131 -6.34 -12.96 -16.13
C LYS A 131 -5.86 -11.76 -16.94
N VAL A 132 -6.50 -10.60 -16.77
CA VAL A 132 -6.10 -9.34 -17.43
C VAL A 132 -4.64 -8.97 -17.15
N VAL A 133 -4.10 -9.40 -15.99
CA VAL A 133 -2.70 -9.17 -15.60
C VAL A 133 -1.71 -10.13 -16.28
N GLN A 134 -2.15 -11.33 -16.64
CA GLN A 134 -1.30 -12.35 -17.25
C GLN A 134 -0.98 -12.07 -18.74
N ASP A 135 -1.69 -11.12 -19.34
CA ASP A 135 -1.56 -10.72 -20.73
C ASP A 135 -0.71 -9.43 -20.90
N PHE A 136 -0.07 -8.95 -19.83
CA PHE A 136 0.92 -7.86 -19.86
C PHE A 136 2.34 -8.38 -20.14
#